data_AF-A0A8S2ZMZ4-F1
#
_entry.id   AF-A0A8S2ZMZ4-F1
#
_cell.length_a   1.000
_cell.length_b   1.000
_cell.length_c   1.000
_cell.angle_alpha   90.00
_cell.angle_beta   90.00
_cell.angle_gamma   90.00
#
_symmetry.space_group_name_H-M   'P 1'
#
loop_
_entity.id
_entity.type
_entity.pdbx_description
1 polymer ?
#
loop_
_entity_poly.entity_id
_entity_poly.type
_entity_poly.pdbx_seq_one_letter_code
_entity_poly.pdbx_strand_id
1 'polypeptide(L)'
;MRQRTWENCKHIFKVLQEQFPYKIEHVYIVKPDGFWDKHKISLGMSKYTFEHSVQSLESLTYTIDRNQLTPDLNGTFQYNHIRWLDFRLSLEAFVYNSKETLHAYELLYNELQQADVSNNVARAQDAIETHMTVFKDQLSRVNIEPLINDGQHLLNMLKGTGSDSENVMIKTLQQRTYPLDYFDEARKISLVMDNLRSAKERCFQLWHQKKNRLEQNLQLKLFEQDCDRLCSWIGSSRAILGPKYTDIGSSCSEAMQLLAEHEQFAKVCLNNETVIRRTQNVGDRLISSGHYATGAIKSQMNRLNNEWESLTRLLDNRTNILTASLQFHQKADEYLVQVSTWKHLCSLTDDLTAIESMEHLERLLQQHFNLSENISRIYAQ
;
A
#
# COMPACT_ATOMS: atom_id res chain seq x y z
N MET A 1 12.93 59.56 -54.44
CA MET A 1 12.82 59.12 -53.02
C MET A 1 11.51 58.38 -52.67
N ARG A 2 10.48 58.28 -53.53
CA ARG A 2 9.13 57.79 -53.15
C ARG A 2 8.82 56.29 -53.43
N GLN A 3 9.65 55.56 -54.18
CA GLN A 3 9.45 54.12 -54.42
C GLN A 3 10.05 53.22 -53.32
N ARG A 4 11.11 53.69 -52.63
CA ARG A 4 11.83 52.92 -51.61
C ARG A 4 11.00 52.62 -50.35
N THR A 5 10.08 53.51 -49.96
CA THR A 5 9.30 53.35 -48.72
C THR A 5 8.33 52.17 -48.78
N TRP A 6 7.82 51.83 -49.97
CA TRP A 6 6.88 50.71 -50.16
C TRP A 6 7.55 49.36 -50.38
N GLU A 7 8.80 49.33 -50.85
CA GLU A 7 9.59 48.09 -50.90
C GLU A 7 9.82 47.55 -49.49
N ASN A 8 10.06 48.42 -48.50
CA ASN A 8 10.21 48.02 -47.11
C ASN A 8 8.96 47.32 -46.54
N CYS A 9 7.75 47.80 -46.87
CA CYS A 9 6.51 47.14 -46.44
C CYS A 9 6.39 45.72 -47.03
N LYS A 10 6.81 45.49 -48.28
CA LYS A 10 6.78 44.14 -48.89
C LYS A 10 7.70 43.17 -48.14
N HIS A 11 8.87 43.64 -47.68
CA HIS A 11 9.77 42.85 -46.84
C HIS A 11 9.13 42.51 -45.49
N ILE A 12 8.53 43.50 -44.82
CA ILE A 12 7.83 43.28 -43.55
C ILE A 12 6.69 42.26 -43.75
N PHE A 13 5.88 42.39 -44.80
CA PHE A 13 4.76 41.49 -45.08
C PHE A 13 5.23 40.06 -45.36
N LYS A 14 6.35 39.92 -46.07
CA LYS A 14 6.99 38.62 -46.30
C LYS A 14 7.42 37.98 -44.97
N VAL A 15 8.10 38.74 -44.10
CA VAL A 15 8.51 38.26 -42.77
C VAL A 15 7.28 37.89 -41.93
N LEU A 16 6.24 38.73 -41.90
CA LEU A 16 5.01 38.47 -41.17
C LEU A 16 4.35 37.15 -41.61
N GLN A 17 4.26 36.91 -42.91
CA GLN A 17 3.70 35.66 -43.45
C GLN A 17 4.58 34.44 -43.15
N GLU A 18 5.90 34.57 -43.27
CA GLU A 18 6.83 33.46 -43.04
C GLU A 18 6.93 33.07 -41.56
N GLN A 19 6.91 34.06 -40.66
CA GLN A 19 7.08 33.84 -39.22
C GLN A 19 5.77 33.62 -38.46
N PHE A 20 4.66 34.17 -38.96
CA PHE A 20 3.34 34.07 -38.34
C PHE A 20 2.25 33.61 -39.33
N PRO A 21 2.48 32.53 -40.10
CA PRO A 21 1.47 32.04 -41.04
C PRO A 21 0.20 31.67 -40.25
N TYR A 22 -0.95 32.13 -40.71
CA TYR A 22 -2.28 31.86 -40.14
C TYR A 22 -2.56 32.47 -38.75
N LYS A 23 -1.68 33.32 -38.20
CA LYS A 23 -1.94 34.09 -36.97
C LYS A 23 -2.31 35.55 -37.22
N ILE A 24 -2.14 36.01 -38.45
CA ILE A 24 -2.42 37.39 -38.86
C ILE A 24 -3.62 37.34 -39.78
N GLU A 25 -4.71 37.97 -39.35
CA GLU A 25 -5.94 38.07 -40.14
C GLU A 25 -5.93 39.35 -40.99
N HIS A 26 -5.49 40.47 -40.41
CA HIS A 26 -5.47 41.77 -41.07
C HIS A 26 -4.20 42.57 -40.77
N VAL A 27 -3.69 43.31 -41.76
CA VAL A 27 -2.57 44.24 -41.61
C VAL A 27 -2.98 45.66 -42.01
N TYR A 28 -2.96 46.58 -41.05
CA TYR A 28 -3.26 48.00 -41.29
C TYR A 28 -1.98 48.77 -41.61
N ILE A 29 -2.01 49.54 -42.69
CA ILE A 29 -0.89 50.38 -43.12
C ILE A 29 -1.27 51.84 -42.93
N VAL A 30 -0.61 52.50 -41.98
CA VAL A 30 -0.91 53.88 -41.59
C VAL A 30 -0.21 54.85 -42.54
N LYS A 31 -0.98 55.67 -43.27
CA LYS A 31 -0.42 56.73 -44.13
C LYS A 31 -0.04 57.96 -43.30
N PRO A 32 1.11 58.62 -43.57
CA PRO A 32 1.45 59.89 -42.94
C PRO A 32 0.54 61.04 -43.41
N ASP A 33 0.32 62.02 -42.54
CA ASP A 33 -0.55 63.18 -42.83
C ASP A 33 0.00 64.03 -44.00
N GLY A 34 -0.90 64.52 -44.86
CA GLY A 34 -0.55 65.27 -46.07
C GLY A 34 -0.21 64.43 -47.31
N PHE A 35 -0.37 63.10 -47.24
CA PHE A 35 -0.21 62.21 -48.39
C PHE A 35 -1.41 62.34 -49.35
N TRP A 36 -1.28 63.20 -50.36
CA TRP A 36 -2.30 63.54 -51.36
C TRP A 36 -2.98 62.31 -51.98
N ASP A 37 -4.31 62.27 -51.91
CA ASP A 37 -5.20 61.16 -52.32
C ASP A 37 -5.17 60.79 -53.83
N LYS A 38 -4.33 61.45 -54.63
CA LYS A 38 -4.32 61.28 -56.10
C LYS A 38 -3.52 60.08 -56.63
N HIS A 39 -2.77 59.36 -55.79
CA HIS A 39 -2.01 58.18 -56.23
C HIS A 39 -2.59 56.91 -55.61
N LYS A 40 -3.32 56.11 -56.41
CA LYS A 40 -3.64 54.72 -56.05
C LYS A 40 -2.34 53.95 -55.88
N ILE A 41 -2.02 53.60 -54.64
CA ILE A 41 -0.88 52.73 -54.34
C ILE A 41 -1.30 51.30 -54.69
N SER A 42 -0.85 50.82 -55.85
CA SER A 42 -0.98 49.42 -56.23
C SER A 42 0.18 48.64 -55.63
N LEU A 43 0.04 48.16 -54.39
CA LEU A 43 0.86 47.05 -53.94
C LEU A 43 0.42 45.80 -54.72
N GLY A 44 1.35 44.92 -55.06
CA GLY A 44 1.02 43.61 -55.65
C GLY A 44 0.38 42.72 -54.60
N MET A 45 -0.89 42.98 -54.30
CA MET A 45 -1.58 42.67 -53.04
C MET A 45 -2.22 41.28 -52.95
N SER A 46 -2.22 40.50 -54.04
CA SER A 46 -2.84 39.16 -54.08
C SER A 46 -1.93 38.02 -53.62
N LYS A 47 -0.74 38.31 -53.08
CA LYS A 47 0.28 37.30 -52.74
C LYS A 47 0.34 36.90 -51.26
N TYR A 48 -0.42 37.58 -50.40
CA TYR A 48 -0.37 37.37 -48.96
C TYR A 48 -1.63 36.68 -48.43
N THR A 49 -1.50 35.86 -47.39
CA THR A 49 -2.61 35.08 -46.81
C THR A 49 -3.54 35.90 -45.91
N PHE A 50 -3.19 37.16 -45.63
CA PHE A 50 -3.92 38.06 -44.73
C PHE A 50 -4.51 39.25 -45.49
N GLU A 51 -5.62 39.76 -44.98
CA GLU A 51 -6.20 41.01 -45.47
C GLU A 51 -5.32 42.19 -45.10
N HIS A 52 -5.40 43.27 -45.88
CA HIS A 52 -4.63 44.48 -45.59
C HIS A 52 -5.31 45.70 -46.16
N SER A 53 -5.19 46.81 -45.44
CA SER A 53 -5.81 48.08 -45.83
C SER A 53 -4.91 49.25 -45.50
N VAL A 54 -4.89 50.23 -46.39
CA VAL A 54 -4.21 51.51 -46.16
C VAL A 54 -5.22 52.49 -45.58
N GLN A 55 -4.93 53.05 -44.41
CA GLN A 55 -5.83 53.97 -43.70
C GLN A 55 -5.06 55.17 -43.11
N SER A 56 -5.76 56.29 -42.87
CA SER A 56 -5.18 57.41 -42.10
C SER A 56 -5.09 57.07 -40.61
N LEU A 57 -4.24 57.79 -39.89
CA LEU A 57 -4.10 57.67 -38.44
C LEU A 57 -5.44 57.87 -37.70
N GLU A 58 -6.24 58.85 -38.14
CA GLU A 58 -7.58 59.12 -37.59
C GLU A 58 -8.55 57.95 -37.80
N SER A 59 -8.43 57.26 -38.94
CA SER A 59 -9.37 56.20 -39.32
C SER A 59 -9.19 54.91 -38.54
N LEU A 60 -8.00 54.68 -37.96
CA LEU A 60 -7.70 53.48 -37.17
C LEU A 60 -8.70 53.30 -36.02
N THR A 61 -9.09 54.40 -35.38
CA THR A 61 -10.01 54.38 -34.23
C THR A 61 -11.45 53.98 -34.57
N TYR A 62 -11.84 53.99 -35.86
CA TYR A 62 -13.13 53.44 -36.30
C TYR A 62 -13.10 51.92 -36.44
N THR A 63 -11.91 51.33 -36.59
CA THR A 63 -11.75 49.90 -36.87
C THR A 63 -11.16 49.14 -35.68
N ILE A 64 -10.34 49.82 -34.86
CA ILE A 64 -9.66 49.28 -33.68
C ILE A 64 -10.04 50.14 -32.48
N ASP A 65 -10.43 49.50 -31.39
CA ASP A 65 -10.78 50.20 -30.15
C ASP A 65 -9.58 51.03 -29.65
N ARG A 66 -9.85 52.25 -29.18
CA ARG A 66 -8.78 53.17 -28.71
C ARG A 66 -7.96 52.58 -27.57
N ASN A 67 -8.51 51.68 -26.76
CA ASN A 67 -7.80 51.01 -25.66
C ASN A 67 -6.84 49.88 -26.12
N GLN A 68 -6.82 49.55 -27.41
CA GLN A 68 -5.87 48.61 -28.02
C GLN A 68 -4.77 49.32 -28.82
N LEU A 69 -4.91 50.63 -29.04
CA LEU A 69 -3.94 51.46 -29.74
C LEU A 69 -3.08 52.25 -28.75
N THR A 70 -1.80 52.40 -29.07
CA THR A 70 -0.87 53.25 -28.29
C THR A 70 -1.12 54.74 -28.52
N PRO A 71 -0.62 55.65 -27.67
CA PRO A 71 -0.86 57.10 -27.82
C PRO A 71 -0.34 57.67 -29.14
N ASP A 72 0.74 57.13 -29.69
CA ASP A 72 1.27 57.46 -31.02
C ASP A 72 0.34 57.05 -32.17
N LEU A 73 -0.61 56.14 -31.90
CA LEU A 73 -1.67 55.70 -32.81
C LEU A 73 -3.06 56.26 -32.44
N ASN A 74 -3.12 57.40 -31.74
CA ASN A 74 -4.36 58.03 -31.26
C ASN A 74 -5.20 57.20 -30.27
N GLY A 75 -4.57 56.24 -29.61
CA GLY A 75 -5.19 55.40 -28.58
C GLY A 75 -4.84 55.76 -27.14
N THR A 76 -5.18 54.87 -26.22
CA THR A 76 -5.01 55.02 -24.77
C THR A 76 -4.19 53.88 -24.13
N PHE A 77 -3.72 52.90 -24.92
CA PHE A 77 -2.94 51.77 -24.44
C PHE A 77 -1.51 52.18 -24.09
N GLN A 78 -1.16 52.15 -22.80
CA GLN A 78 0.22 52.46 -22.38
C GLN A 78 1.15 51.26 -22.60
N TYR A 79 1.73 51.19 -23.81
CA TYR A 79 2.72 50.18 -24.14
C TYR A 79 4.11 50.55 -23.61
N ASN A 80 4.77 49.60 -22.94
CA ASN A 80 6.16 49.69 -22.56
C ASN A 80 6.87 48.41 -23.03
N HIS A 81 7.68 48.54 -24.07
CA HIS A 81 8.37 47.40 -24.70
C HIS A 81 9.35 46.70 -23.75
N ILE A 82 9.99 47.43 -22.83
CA ILE A 82 10.93 46.85 -21.84
C ILE A 82 10.14 45.94 -20.90
N ARG A 83 9.06 46.46 -20.30
CA ARG A 83 8.20 45.69 -19.40
C ARG A 83 7.56 44.49 -20.10
N TRP A 84 7.14 44.64 -21.36
CA TRP A 84 6.61 43.54 -22.15
C TRP A 84 7.65 42.45 -22.39
N LEU A 85 8.88 42.84 -22.77
CA LEU A 85 9.98 41.93 -23.04
C LEU A 85 10.42 41.19 -21.77
N ASP A 86 10.56 41.91 -20.66
CA ASP A 86 10.88 41.33 -19.34
C ASP A 86 9.81 40.29 -18.94
N PHE A 87 8.52 40.67 -19.03
CA PHE A 87 7.42 39.74 -18.74
C PHE A 87 7.49 38.50 -19.64
N ARG A 88 7.72 38.69 -20.94
CA ARG A 88 7.72 37.59 -21.91
C ARG A 88 8.87 36.62 -21.66
N LEU A 89 10.07 37.12 -21.39
CA LEU A 89 11.23 36.30 -21.06
C LEU A 89 11.02 35.53 -19.76
N SER A 90 10.52 36.18 -18.71
CA SER A 90 10.20 35.52 -17.44
C SER A 90 9.11 34.45 -17.62
N LEU A 91 8.09 34.72 -18.43
CA LEU A 91 7.01 33.78 -18.72
C LEU A 91 7.52 32.54 -19.46
N GLU A 92 8.36 32.73 -20.48
CA GLU A 92 8.93 31.61 -21.24
C GLU A 92 9.84 30.74 -20.39
N ALA A 93 10.68 31.35 -19.54
CA ALA A 93 11.49 30.62 -18.57
C ALA A 93 10.61 29.84 -17.57
N PHE A 94 9.58 30.47 -17.02
CA PHE A 94 8.63 29.83 -16.10
C PHE A 94 7.94 28.63 -16.76
N VAL A 95 7.42 28.78 -17.99
CA VAL A 95 6.73 27.70 -18.71
C VAL A 95 7.68 26.54 -18.98
N TYR A 96 8.90 26.83 -19.46
CA TYR A 96 9.90 25.80 -19.74
C TYR A 96 10.27 25.03 -18.46
N ASN A 97 10.67 25.74 -17.40
CA ASN A 97 11.11 25.11 -16.16
C ASN A 97 9.95 24.38 -15.44
N SER A 98 8.72 24.89 -15.54
CA SER A 98 7.53 24.20 -15.02
C SER A 98 7.28 22.88 -15.74
N LYS A 99 7.45 22.85 -17.07
CA LYS A 99 7.29 21.63 -17.86
C LYS A 99 8.33 20.57 -17.48
N GLU A 100 9.60 20.95 -17.36
CA GLU A 100 10.66 20.04 -16.93
C GLU A 100 10.40 19.49 -15.51
N THR A 101 9.95 20.35 -14.60
CA THR A 101 9.64 19.96 -13.21
C THR A 101 8.43 19.02 -13.14
N LEU A 102 7.38 19.30 -13.92
CA LEU A 102 6.22 18.41 -14.01
C LEU A 102 6.61 17.05 -14.58
N HIS A 103 7.46 17.01 -15.60
CA HIS A 103 7.97 15.78 -16.17
C HIS A 103 8.81 14.97 -15.15
N ALA A 104 9.66 15.64 -14.36
CA ALA A 104 10.40 14.99 -13.28
C ALA A 104 9.46 14.34 -12.24
N TYR A 105 8.36 15.02 -11.86
CA TYR A 105 7.35 14.43 -10.99
C TYR A 105 6.62 13.24 -11.63
N GLU A 106 6.34 13.27 -12.94
CA GLU A 106 5.76 12.12 -13.65
C GLU A 106 6.68 10.90 -13.63
N LEU A 107 7.98 11.09 -13.86
CA LEU A 107 8.96 9.99 -13.77
C LEU A 107 8.99 9.40 -12.36
N LEU A 108 9.06 10.24 -11.32
CA LEU A 108 9.01 9.80 -9.92
C LEU A 108 7.72 9.08 -9.59
N TYR A 109 6.59 9.57 -10.09
CA TYR A 109 5.30 8.93 -9.90
C TYR A 109 5.27 7.51 -10.48
N ASN A 110 5.80 7.34 -11.69
CA ASN A 110 5.88 6.04 -12.36
C ASN A 110 6.80 5.06 -11.63
N GLU A 111 7.95 5.53 -11.12
CA GLU A 111 8.85 4.71 -10.30
C GLU A 111 8.19 4.29 -8.98
N LEU A 112 7.49 5.21 -8.31
CA LEU A 112 6.76 4.93 -7.08
C LEU A 112 5.60 3.93 -7.27
N GLN A 113 5.01 3.86 -8.46
CA GLN A 113 3.96 2.87 -8.75
C GLN A 113 4.49 1.44 -8.92
N GLN A 114 5.79 1.25 -9.14
CA GLN A 114 6.34 -0.10 -9.31
C GLN A 114 6.13 -0.93 -8.05
N ALA A 115 5.67 -2.17 -8.25
CA ALA A 115 5.28 -3.07 -7.18
C ALA A 115 6.49 -3.78 -6.58
N ASP A 116 6.89 -3.36 -5.38
CA ASP A 116 7.94 -4.03 -4.60
C ASP A 116 7.29 -4.85 -3.47
N VAL A 117 6.82 -6.06 -3.80
CA VAL A 117 6.38 -7.03 -2.79
C VAL A 117 7.50 -8.04 -2.61
N SER A 118 8.21 -7.94 -1.49
CA SER A 118 9.30 -8.87 -1.19
C SER A 118 8.77 -10.24 -0.79
N ASN A 119 9.54 -11.27 -1.13
CA ASN A 119 9.31 -12.67 -0.75
C ASN A 119 10.02 -13.10 0.54
N ASN A 120 10.88 -12.26 1.13
CA ASN A 120 11.56 -12.57 2.39
C ASN A 120 11.80 -11.33 3.26
N VAL A 121 12.12 -11.55 4.54
CA VAL A 121 12.31 -10.50 5.56
C VAL A 121 13.45 -9.54 5.19
N ALA A 122 14.62 -10.05 4.80
CA ALA A 122 15.80 -9.23 4.49
C ALA A 122 15.55 -8.27 3.32
N ARG A 123 14.96 -8.78 2.23
CA ARG A 123 14.56 -7.95 1.08
C ARG A 123 13.43 -6.98 1.41
N ALA A 124 12.52 -7.34 2.32
CA ALA A 124 11.47 -6.42 2.76
C ALA A 124 12.05 -5.25 3.57
N GLN A 125 13.06 -5.52 4.42
CA GLN A 125 13.80 -4.49 5.15
C GLN A 125 14.59 -3.58 4.21
N ASP A 126 15.35 -4.17 3.28
CA ASP A 126 16.13 -3.45 2.28
C ASP A 126 15.25 -2.55 1.38
N ALA A 127 14.07 -3.04 0.98
CA ALA A 127 13.11 -2.25 0.23
C ALA A 127 12.58 -1.04 1.03
N ILE A 128 12.31 -1.21 2.33
CA ILE A 128 11.91 -0.08 3.20
C ILE A 128 13.05 0.93 3.32
N GLU A 129 14.28 0.47 3.54
CA GLU A 129 15.45 1.34 3.69
C GLU A 129 15.71 2.13 2.41
N THR A 130 15.71 1.46 1.26
CA THR A 130 15.83 2.08 -0.06
C THR A 130 14.72 3.12 -0.29
N HIS A 131 13.47 2.80 0.05
CA HIS A 131 12.34 3.72 -0.07
C HIS A 131 12.45 4.96 0.84
N MET A 132 12.96 4.78 2.05
CA MET A 132 13.12 5.84 3.03
C MET A 132 14.31 6.76 2.76
N THR A 133 15.35 6.26 2.08
CA THR A 133 16.59 6.99 1.81
C THR A 133 16.60 7.58 0.40
N VAL A 134 16.53 6.72 -0.63
CA VAL A 134 16.68 7.10 -2.04
C VAL A 134 15.51 7.95 -2.52
N PHE A 135 14.27 7.46 -2.36
CA PHE A 135 13.11 8.20 -2.84
C PHE A 135 12.85 9.48 -2.05
N LYS A 136 13.21 9.51 -0.76
CA LYS A 136 13.11 10.73 0.04
C LYS A 136 14.10 11.80 -0.44
N ASP A 137 15.33 11.40 -0.76
CA ASP A 137 16.33 12.28 -1.34
C ASP A 137 15.87 12.81 -2.71
N GLN A 138 15.39 11.93 -3.60
CA GLN A 138 14.86 12.31 -4.91
C GLN A 138 13.69 13.31 -4.81
N LEU A 139 12.71 13.07 -3.92
CA LEU A 139 11.59 13.99 -3.69
C LEU A 139 12.05 15.36 -3.17
N SER A 140 13.12 15.39 -2.37
CA SER A 140 13.67 16.65 -1.84
C SER A 140 14.40 17.48 -2.89
N ARG A 141 14.97 16.84 -3.92
CA ARG A 141 15.69 17.52 -5.01
C ARG A 141 14.75 18.26 -5.97
N VAL A 142 13.51 17.80 -6.13
CA VAL A 142 12.52 18.44 -7.02
C VAL A 142 11.78 19.55 -6.27
N ASN A 143 12.38 20.74 -6.22
CA ASN A 143 11.80 21.88 -5.51
C ASN A 143 10.93 22.76 -6.41
N ILE A 144 9.64 22.91 -6.06
CA ILE A 144 8.70 23.78 -6.78
C ILE A 144 8.71 25.23 -6.30
N GLU A 145 9.27 25.53 -5.12
CA GLU A 145 9.16 26.85 -4.49
C GLU A 145 9.67 28.01 -5.37
N PRO A 146 10.82 27.88 -6.07
CA PRO A 146 11.28 28.91 -6.98
C PRO A 146 10.26 29.20 -8.09
N LEU A 147 9.66 28.15 -8.67
CA LEU A 147 8.67 28.29 -9.74
C LEU A 147 7.37 28.91 -9.25
N ILE A 148 6.95 28.60 -8.02
CA ILE A 148 5.80 29.25 -7.40
C ILE A 148 6.06 30.75 -7.23
N ASN A 149 7.26 31.13 -6.80
CA ASN A 149 7.66 32.54 -6.67
C ASN A 149 7.71 33.23 -8.05
N ASP A 150 8.27 32.57 -9.06
CA ASP A 150 8.30 33.08 -10.44
C ASP A 150 6.89 33.32 -10.99
N GLY A 151 5.97 32.36 -10.79
CA GLY A 151 4.57 32.48 -11.18
C GLY A 151 3.85 33.63 -10.46
N GLN A 152 4.08 33.81 -9.16
CA GLN A 152 3.54 34.94 -8.39
C GLN A 152 4.10 36.28 -8.88
N HIS A 153 5.40 36.34 -9.17
CA HIS A 153 6.03 37.53 -9.74
C HIS A 153 5.40 37.89 -11.09
N LEU A 154 5.20 36.91 -11.98
CA LEU A 154 4.51 37.12 -13.27
C LEU A 154 3.08 37.64 -13.09
N LEU A 155 2.32 37.10 -12.14
CA LEU A 155 0.98 37.60 -11.83
C LEU A 155 1.01 39.05 -11.31
N ASN A 156 2.01 39.42 -10.51
CA ASN A 156 2.18 40.79 -10.03
C ASN A 156 2.58 41.74 -11.16
N MET A 157 3.43 41.29 -12.08
CA MET A 157 3.76 42.05 -13.30
C MET A 157 2.52 42.31 -14.16
N LEU A 158 1.55 41.39 -14.21
CA LEU A 158 0.30 41.56 -14.92
C LEU A 158 -0.66 42.54 -14.22
N LYS A 159 -0.69 42.57 -12.88
CA LYS A 159 -1.52 43.49 -12.09
C LYS A 159 -1.11 44.96 -12.21
N GLY A 160 0.16 45.22 -12.54
CA GLY A 160 0.70 46.58 -12.64
C GLY A 160 1.03 47.19 -11.29
N THR A 161 2.01 48.11 -11.29
CA THR A 161 2.57 48.78 -10.11
C THR A 161 1.67 49.94 -9.61
N GLY A 162 0.39 49.66 -9.39
CA GLY A 162 -0.62 50.66 -8.99
C GLY A 162 -1.41 50.25 -7.75
N SER A 163 -0.93 50.71 -6.59
CA SER A 163 -1.55 50.75 -5.25
C SER A 163 -2.40 49.57 -4.76
N ASP A 164 -1.89 48.89 -3.74
CA ASP A 164 -2.58 48.50 -2.51
C ASP A 164 -4.11 48.63 -2.52
N SER A 165 -4.81 47.58 -2.95
CA SER A 165 -6.13 47.18 -2.44
C SER A 165 -6.63 45.95 -3.19
N GLU A 166 -6.74 44.84 -2.48
CA GLU A 166 -7.41 43.61 -2.96
C GLU A 166 -8.84 43.83 -3.48
N ASN A 167 -9.45 45.00 -3.20
CA ASN A 167 -10.77 45.41 -3.67
C ASN A 167 -10.81 46.04 -5.07
N VAL A 168 -9.66 46.21 -5.74
CA VAL A 168 -9.58 46.79 -7.10
C VAL A 168 -9.91 45.74 -8.17
N MET A 169 -9.81 44.45 -7.84
CA MET A 169 -10.02 43.37 -8.81
C MET A 169 -11.44 43.38 -9.39
N ILE A 170 -12.50 43.57 -8.58
CA ILE A 170 -13.89 43.56 -9.06
C ILE A 170 -14.28 44.89 -9.74
N LYS A 171 -13.72 46.03 -9.32
CA LYS A 171 -14.05 47.34 -9.93
C LYS A 171 -13.28 47.63 -11.23
N THR A 172 -12.07 47.09 -11.39
CA THR A 172 -11.27 47.27 -12.62
C THR A 172 -11.59 46.21 -13.66
N LEU A 173 -12.21 45.09 -13.28
CA LEU A 173 -12.84 44.14 -14.21
C LEU A 173 -13.96 44.75 -15.08
N GLN A 174 -14.52 45.89 -14.67
CA GLN A 174 -15.55 46.62 -15.43
C GLN A 174 -14.98 47.74 -16.33
N GLN A 175 -13.73 48.17 -16.11
CA GLN A 175 -13.06 49.14 -16.98
C GLN A 175 -12.10 48.38 -17.88
N ARG A 176 -12.40 48.36 -19.18
CA ARG A 176 -11.65 47.71 -20.27
C ARG A 176 -10.24 48.33 -20.48
N THR A 177 -9.43 48.40 -19.44
CA THR A 177 -8.13 49.10 -19.44
C THR A 177 -6.98 48.17 -19.83
N TYR A 178 -7.20 46.85 -19.84
CA TYR A 178 -6.22 45.84 -20.25
C TYR A 178 -6.77 44.90 -21.33
N PRO A 179 -5.95 44.45 -22.30
CA PRO A 179 -6.38 43.51 -23.34
C PRO A 179 -6.82 42.15 -22.76
N LEU A 180 -7.82 41.50 -23.38
CA LEU A 180 -8.34 40.18 -22.97
C LEU A 180 -7.23 39.12 -22.83
N ASP A 181 -6.21 39.18 -23.69
CA ASP A 181 -5.08 38.23 -23.71
C ASP A 181 -4.31 38.19 -22.38
N TYR A 182 -4.28 39.28 -21.61
CA TYR A 182 -3.63 39.35 -20.30
C TYR A 182 -4.37 38.51 -19.24
N PHE A 183 -5.70 38.45 -19.33
CA PHE A 183 -6.53 37.66 -18.40
C PHE A 183 -6.36 36.16 -18.63
N ASP A 184 -6.31 35.75 -19.88
CA ASP A 184 -6.12 34.34 -20.22
C ASP A 184 -4.71 33.86 -19.85
N GLU A 185 -3.70 34.72 -19.99
CA GLU A 185 -2.34 34.38 -19.55
C GLU A 185 -2.22 34.28 -18.02
N ALA A 186 -2.86 35.19 -17.27
CA ALA A 186 -2.92 35.10 -15.81
C ALA A 186 -3.55 33.78 -15.33
N ARG A 187 -4.65 33.35 -15.97
CA ARG A 187 -5.31 32.06 -15.66
C ARG A 187 -4.39 30.88 -15.95
N LYS A 188 -3.67 30.89 -17.07
CA LYS A 188 -2.71 29.82 -17.42
C LYS A 188 -1.57 29.74 -16.40
N ILE A 189 -1.02 30.87 -15.97
CA ILE A 189 0.05 30.89 -14.95
C ILE A 189 -0.44 30.27 -13.64
N SER A 190 -1.64 30.67 -13.17
CA SER A 190 -2.26 30.07 -11.99
C SER A 190 -2.47 28.57 -12.14
N LEU A 191 -2.99 28.13 -13.29
CA LEU A 191 -3.21 26.71 -13.58
C LEU A 191 -1.91 25.88 -13.53
N VAL A 192 -0.80 26.42 -14.08
CA VAL A 192 0.50 25.73 -14.03
C VAL A 192 1.02 25.62 -12.60
N MET A 193 0.88 26.66 -11.79
CA MET A 193 1.25 26.60 -10.36
C MET A 193 0.42 25.56 -9.59
N ASP A 194 -0.89 25.49 -9.85
CA ASP A 194 -1.77 24.49 -9.24
C ASP A 194 -1.42 23.07 -9.67
N ASN A 195 -1.04 22.87 -10.93
CA ASN A 195 -0.55 21.59 -11.44
C ASN A 195 0.75 21.17 -10.77
N LEU A 196 1.71 22.09 -10.57
CA LEU A 196 2.96 21.83 -9.85
C LEU A 196 2.69 21.38 -8.41
N ARG A 197 1.83 22.11 -7.69
CA ARG A 197 1.42 21.75 -6.32
C ARG A 197 0.76 20.38 -6.27
N SER A 198 -0.16 20.12 -7.21
CA SER A 198 -0.89 18.85 -7.30
C SER A 198 0.02 17.68 -7.68
N ALA A 199 1.00 17.87 -8.56
CA ALA A 199 1.98 16.84 -8.92
C ALA A 199 2.87 16.47 -7.74
N LYS A 200 3.37 17.47 -7.00
CA LYS A 200 4.11 17.28 -5.75
C LYS A 200 3.27 16.49 -4.75
N GLU A 201 2.08 16.97 -4.42
CA GLU A 201 1.20 16.34 -3.43
C GLU A 201 0.89 14.87 -3.77
N ARG A 202 0.55 14.58 -5.03
CA ARG A 202 0.31 13.20 -5.49
C ARG A 202 1.52 12.28 -5.27
N CYS A 203 2.73 12.75 -5.54
CA CYS A 203 3.94 11.95 -5.34
C CYS A 203 4.22 11.71 -3.84
N PHE A 204 4.04 12.72 -2.99
CA PHE A 204 4.18 12.56 -1.54
C PHE A 204 3.14 11.58 -0.98
N GLN A 205 1.88 11.69 -1.40
CA GLN A 205 0.83 10.75 -1.01
C GLN A 205 1.17 9.32 -1.42
N LEU A 206 1.59 9.11 -2.67
CA LEU A 206 1.98 7.79 -3.17
C LEU A 206 3.21 7.24 -2.42
N TRP A 207 4.19 8.09 -2.11
CA TRP A 207 5.35 7.72 -1.30
C TRP A 207 4.95 7.23 0.10
N HIS A 208 4.02 7.93 0.76
CA HIS A 208 3.48 7.51 2.06
C HIS A 208 2.70 6.20 1.97
N GLN A 209 1.87 6.03 0.93
CA GLN A 209 1.12 4.80 0.70
C GLN A 209 2.04 3.61 0.44
N LYS A 210 3.08 3.79 -0.41
CA LYS A 210 4.09 2.75 -0.69
C LYS A 210 4.88 2.39 0.56
N LYS A 211 5.26 3.37 1.39
CA LYS A 211 5.89 3.11 2.69
C LYS A 211 5.03 2.19 3.56
N ASN A 212 3.75 2.52 3.77
CA ASN A 212 2.83 1.69 4.55
C ASN A 212 2.68 0.28 3.94
N ARG A 213 2.60 0.18 2.61
CA ARG A 213 2.54 -1.11 1.91
C ARG A 213 3.78 -1.98 2.15
N LEU A 214 4.97 -1.39 2.14
CA LEU A 214 6.23 -2.07 2.42
C LEU A 214 6.33 -2.52 3.88
N GLU A 215 5.95 -1.67 4.83
CA GLU A 215 5.89 -2.01 6.25
C GLU A 215 4.93 -3.18 6.52
N GLN A 216 3.75 -3.17 5.90
CA GLN A 216 2.81 -4.31 5.96
C GLN A 216 3.40 -5.57 5.30
N ASN A 217 4.16 -5.45 4.21
CA ASN A 217 4.85 -6.62 3.63
C ASN A 217 5.87 -7.21 4.61
N LEU A 218 6.66 -6.39 5.30
CA LEU A 218 7.58 -6.85 6.32
C LEU A 218 6.86 -7.55 7.49
N GLN A 219 5.77 -6.96 7.99
CA GLN A 219 4.93 -7.57 9.03
C GLN A 219 4.42 -8.96 8.63
N LEU A 220 3.91 -9.09 7.40
CA LEU A 220 3.48 -10.38 6.86
C LEU A 220 4.62 -11.40 6.84
N LYS A 221 5.82 -11.03 6.34
CA LYS A 221 6.94 -11.96 6.25
C LYS A 221 7.43 -12.44 7.63
N LEU A 222 7.46 -11.54 8.63
CA LEU A 222 7.78 -11.89 10.00
C LEU A 222 6.74 -12.85 10.59
N PHE A 223 5.46 -12.57 10.37
CA PHE A 223 4.37 -13.42 10.85
C PHE A 223 4.38 -14.82 10.22
N GLU A 224 4.60 -14.90 8.90
CA GLU A 224 4.77 -16.17 8.18
C GLU A 224 5.93 -16.98 8.76
N GLN A 225 7.10 -16.34 8.96
CA GLN A 225 8.28 -16.97 9.56
C GLN A 225 8.00 -17.53 10.97
N ASP A 226 7.30 -16.79 11.82
CA ASP A 226 6.92 -17.26 13.15
C ASP A 226 6.00 -18.48 13.09
N CYS A 227 5.00 -18.44 12.21
CA CYS A 227 4.08 -19.54 12.01
C CYS A 227 4.77 -20.78 11.41
N ASP A 228 5.68 -20.60 10.45
CA ASP A 228 6.46 -21.69 9.85
C ASP A 228 7.38 -22.34 10.88
N ARG A 229 8.04 -21.54 11.73
CA ARG A 229 8.86 -22.04 12.84
C ARG A 229 8.04 -22.88 13.81
N LEU A 230 6.85 -22.41 14.19
CA LEU A 230 5.97 -23.15 15.10
C LEU A 230 5.41 -24.41 14.45
N CYS A 231 4.97 -24.36 13.19
CA CYS A 231 4.52 -25.54 12.45
C CYS A 231 5.63 -26.59 12.32
N SER A 232 6.87 -26.15 12.04
CA SER A 232 8.03 -27.03 11.99
C SER A 232 8.30 -27.70 13.33
N TRP A 233 8.23 -26.94 14.43
CA TRP A 233 8.37 -27.48 15.78
C TRP A 233 7.26 -28.48 16.14
N ILE A 234 6.00 -28.20 15.76
CA ILE A 234 4.88 -29.14 15.93
C ILE A 234 5.16 -30.43 15.14
N GLY A 235 5.61 -30.31 13.89
CA GLY A 235 5.98 -31.44 13.04
C GLY A 235 7.09 -32.30 13.67
N SER A 236 8.15 -31.68 14.20
CA SER A 236 9.21 -32.39 14.93
C SER A 236 8.68 -33.09 16.18
N SER A 237 7.77 -32.46 16.92
CA SER A 237 7.16 -33.05 18.11
C SER A 237 6.33 -34.29 17.76
N ARG A 238 5.57 -34.26 16.66
CA ARG A 238 4.86 -35.44 16.16
C ARG A 238 5.81 -36.54 15.70
N ALA A 239 6.93 -36.18 15.06
CA ALA A 239 7.93 -37.17 14.64
C ALA A 239 8.59 -37.89 15.84
N ILE A 240 8.78 -37.19 16.97
CA ILE A 240 9.25 -37.80 18.23
C ILE A 240 8.19 -38.73 18.82
N LEU A 241 6.91 -38.31 18.79
CA LEU A 241 5.80 -39.09 19.34
C LEU A 241 5.49 -40.36 18.51
N GLY A 242 5.58 -40.28 17.19
CA GLY A 242 5.13 -41.31 16.25
C GLY A 242 5.62 -42.73 16.56
N PRO A 243 6.94 -42.97 16.68
CA PRO A 243 7.48 -44.31 16.95
C PRO A 243 7.02 -44.89 18.29
N LYS A 244 6.73 -44.03 19.28
CA LYS A 244 6.30 -44.44 20.62
C LYS A 244 4.79 -44.57 20.72
N TYR A 245 4.03 -44.04 19.77
CA TYR A 245 2.59 -43.78 19.93
C TYR A 245 1.75 -45.04 20.20
N THR A 246 2.15 -46.18 19.65
CA THR A 246 1.44 -47.47 19.82
C THR A 246 2.01 -48.34 20.93
N ASP A 247 3.13 -47.95 21.54
CA ASP A 247 3.70 -48.69 22.67
C ASP A 247 2.93 -48.36 23.96
N ILE A 248 2.42 -49.42 24.61
CA ILE A 248 1.57 -49.36 25.80
C ILE A 248 2.11 -50.16 27.00
N GLY A 249 3.27 -50.80 26.86
CA GLY A 249 3.89 -51.60 27.92
C GLY A 249 3.29 -53.00 28.10
N SER A 250 4.13 -53.96 28.47
CA SER A 250 3.76 -55.37 28.66
C SER A 250 3.57 -55.78 30.13
N SER A 251 3.83 -54.85 31.06
CA SER A 251 3.65 -55.04 32.51
C SER A 251 3.23 -53.74 33.19
N CYS A 252 2.77 -53.82 34.45
CA CYS A 252 2.42 -52.67 35.27
C CYS A 252 3.58 -51.67 35.38
N SER A 253 4.80 -52.18 35.62
CA SER A 253 6.02 -51.36 35.72
C SER A 253 6.33 -50.61 34.41
N GLU A 254 6.26 -51.31 33.26
CA GLU A 254 6.52 -50.70 31.95
C GLU A 254 5.45 -49.66 31.58
N ALA A 255 4.17 -49.97 31.78
CA ALA A 255 3.07 -49.05 31.50
C ALA A 255 3.17 -47.77 32.35
N MET A 256 3.54 -47.90 33.63
CA MET A 256 3.78 -46.76 34.52
C MET A 256 4.94 -45.89 34.04
N GLN A 257 6.06 -46.50 33.62
CA GLN A 257 7.21 -45.77 33.08
C GLN A 257 6.83 -45.02 31.80
N LEU A 258 6.15 -45.69 30.86
CA LEU A 258 5.72 -45.09 29.59
C LEU A 258 4.75 -43.92 29.81
N LEU A 259 3.84 -44.04 30.78
CA LEU A 259 2.93 -42.96 31.16
C LEU A 259 3.71 -41.75 31.70
N ALA A 260 4.65 -41.96 32.62
CA ALA A 260 5.46 -40.89 33.18
C ALA A 260 6.33 -40.18 32.12
N GLU A 261 6.95 -40.93 31.21
CA GLU A 261 7.70 -40.38 30.08
C GLU A 261 6.80 -39.55 29.15
N HIS A 262 5.59 -40.05 28.86
CA HIS A 262 4.60 -39.36 28.04
C HIS A 262 4.10 -38.06 28.69
N GLU A 263 3.77 -38.09 29.98
CA GLU A 263 3.32 -36.89 30.72
C GLU A 263 4.39 -35.78 30.70
N GLN A 264 5.66 -36.16 30.87
CA GLN A 264 6.77 -35.20 30.77
C GLN A 264 6.86 -34.60 29.35
N PHE A 265 6.75 -35.42 28.31
CA PHE A 265 6.76 -34.96 26.92
C PHE A 265 5.56 -34.07 26.59
N ALA A 266 4.35 -34.46 27.02
CA ALA A 266 3.13 -33.70 26.84
C ALA A 266 3.22 -32.32 27.52
N LYS A 267 3.77 -32.27 28.73
CA LYS A 267 4.03 -31.01 29.45
C LYS A 267 4.98 -30.09 28.68
N VAL A 268 6.07 -30.62 28.11
CA VAL A 268 6.98 -29.85 27.26
C VAL A 268 6.25 -29.28 26.05
N CYS A 269 5.37 -30.06 25.43
CA CYS A 269 4.58 -29.60 24.29
C CYS A 269 3.60 -28.49 24.69
N LEU A 270 2.81 -28.70 25.75
CA LEU A 270 1.78 -27.78 26.23
C LEU A 270 2.36 -26.44 26.72
N ASN A 271 3.61 -26.40 27.18
CA ASN A 271 4.27 -25.14 27.53
C ASN A 271 4.35 -24.15 26.35
N ASN A 272 4.32 -24.63 25.10
CA ASN A 272 4.33 -23.77 23.90
C ASN A 272 2.96 -23.20 23.52
N GLU A 273 1.88 -23.59 24.19
CA GLU A 273 0.53 -23.06 23.94
C GLU A 273 0.49 -21.53 24.05
N THR A 274 1.24 -20.97 25.00
CA THR A 274 1.30 -19.51 25.19
C THR A 274 1.97 -18.81 24.01
N VAL A 275 2.97 -19.42 23.38
CA VAL A 275 3.65 -18.89 22.20
C VAL A 275 2.70 -18.94 20.99
N ILE A 276 2.03 -20.06 20.79
CA ILE A 276 1.03 -20.22 19.71
C ILE A 276 -0.07 -19.17 19.83
N ARG A 277 -0.63 -18.99 21.03
CA ARG A 277 -1.68 -18.00 21.30
C ARG A 277 -1.18 -16.57 21.06
N ARG A 278 0.06 -16.25 21.44
CA ARG A 278 0.67 -14.95 21.15
C ARG A 278 0.81 -14.71 19.65
N THR A 279 1.21 -15.72 18.89
CA THR A 279 1.29 -15.65 17.43
C THR A 279 -0.10 -15.46 16.82
N GLN A 280 -1.13 -16.18 17.26
CA GLN A 280 -2.52 -15.95 16.81
C GLN A 280 -2.96 -14.50 17.08
N ASN A 281 -2.70 -13.98 18.28
CA ASN A 281 -3.02 -12.60 18.63
C ASN A 281 -2.27 -11.55 17.78
N VAL A 282 -1.05 -11.87 17.29
CA VAL A 282 -0.36 -11.00 16.31
C VAL A 282 -1.16 -10.99 15.00
N GLY A 283 -1.57 -12.15 14.50
CA GLY A 283 -2.41 -12.26 13.30
C GLY A 283 -3.73 -11.48 13.42
N ASP A 284 -4.43 -11.61 14.54
CA ASP A 284 -5.68 -10.86 14.80
C ASP A 284 -5.48 -9.34 14.79
N ARG A 285 -4.37 -8.86 15.37
CA ARG A 285 -4.02 -7.43 15.34
C ARG A 285 -3.73 -6.92 13.94
N LEU A 286 -3.02 -7.71 13.12
CA LEU A 286 -2.75 -7.35 11.72
C LEU A 286 -4.06 -7.30 10.92
N ILE A 287 -4.99 -8.23 11.14
CA ILE A 287 -6.30 -8.21 10.49
C ILE A 287 -7.10 -6.98 10.93
N SER A 288 -7.15 -6.72 12.24
CA SER A 288 -7.91 -5.60 12.81
C SER A 288 -7.39 -4.23 12.39
N SER A 289 -6.10 -4.11 12.05
CA SER A 289 -5.51 -2.88 11.51
C SER A 289 -5.79 -2.65 10.03
N GLY A 290 -6.54 -3.53 9.36
CA GLY A 290 -6.87 -3.41 7.94
C GLY A 290 -5.71 -3.81 7.02
N HIS A 291 -4.84 -4.72 7.45
CA HIS A 291 -3.69 -5.15 6.66
C HIS A 291 -4.11 -5.75 5.31
N TYR A 292 -3.38 -5.36 4.26
CA TYR A 292 -3.72 -5.74 2.88
C TYR A 292 -3.78 -7.24 2.60
N ALA A 293 -3.13 -8.06 3.43
CA ALA A 293 -2.93 -9.49 3.24
C ALA A 293 -3.81 -10.31 4.18
N THR A 294 -4.94 -9.75 4.62
CA THR A 294 -5.87 -10.38 5.58
C THR A 294 -6.19 -11.84 5.23
N GLY A 295 -6.41 -12.16 3.94
CA GLY A 295 -6.67 -13.54 3.51
C GLY A 295 -5.49 -14.50 3.77
N ALA A 296 -4.26 -14.07 3.45
CA ALA A 296 -3.05 -14.88 3.70
C ALA A 296 -2.79 -15.07 5.20
N ILE A 297 -2.95 -14.00 5.99
CA ILE A 297 -2.80 -14.04 7.45
C ILE A 297 -3.77 -15.05 8.06
N LYS A 298 -5.06 -14.98 7.70
CA LYS A 298 -6.08 -15.95 8.15
C LYS A 298 -5.73 -17.38 7.76
N SER A 299 -5.25 -17.60 6.54
CA SER A 299 -4.83 -18.93 6.09
C SER A 299 -3.70 -19.49 6.96
N GLN A 300 -2.70 -18.67 7.27
CA GLN A 300 -1.56 -19.09 8.10
C GLN A 300 -1.97 -19.33 9.56
N MET A 301 -2.84 -18.48 10.11
CA MET A 301 -3.45 -18.67 11.44
C MET A 301 -4.20 -19.99 11.55
N ASN A 302 -5.08 -20.28 10.57
CA ASN A 302 -5.86 -21.52 10.53
C ASN A 302 -4.94 -22.75 10.42
N ARG A 303 -3.90 -22.68 9.57
CA ARG A 303 -2.93 -23.77 9.43
C ARG A 303 -2.24 -24.06 10.76
N LEU A 304 -1.70 -23.04 11.42
CA LEU A 304 -1.05 -23.19 12.73
C LEU A 304 -2.01 -23.76 13.78
N ASN A 305 -3.26 -23.28 13.84
CA ASN A 305 -4.24 -23.76 14.79
C ASN A 305 -4.60 -25.23 14.55
N ASN A 306 -4.84 -25.62 13.30
CA ASN A 306 -5.15 -27.01 12.95
C ASN A 306 -4.00 -27.96 13.31
N GLU A 307 -2.76 -27.55 13.04
CA GLU A 307 -1.58 -28.34 13.43
C GLU A 307 -1.45 -28.47 14.95
N TRP A 308 -1.74 -27.39 15.68
CA TRP A 308 -1.73 -27.42 17.14
C TRP A 308 -2.81 -28.34 17.71
N GLU A 309 -4.06 -28.19 17.28
CA GLU A 309 -5.18 -29.04 17.70
C GLU A 309 -4.95 -30.52 17.39
N SER A 310 -4.34 -30.82 16.24
CA SER A 310 -4.03 -32.20 15.91
C SER A 310 -2.92 -32.78 16.81
N LEU A 311 -1.92 -32.00 17.22
CA LEU A 311 -0.91 -32.47 18.19
C LEU A 311 -1.54 -32.68 19.57
N THR A 312 -2.35 -31.75 20.07
CA THR A 312 -2.97 -31.89 21.40
C THR A 312 -3.90 -33.10 21.46
N ARG A 313 -4.72 -33.36 20.43
CA ARG A 313 -5.53 -34.58 20.35
C ARG A 313 -4.70 -35.86 20.40
N LEU A 314 -3.54 -35.90 19.75
CA LEU A 314 -2.64 -37.07 19.82
C LEU A 314 -2.08 -37.26 21.23
N LEU A 315 -1.69 -36.18 21.89
CA LEU A 315 -1.19 -36.23 23.27
C LEU A 315 -2.26 -36.75 24.22
N ASP A 316 -3.48 -36.20 24.14
CA ASP A 316 -4.61 -36.58 25.00
C ASP A 316 -5.03 -38.04 24.77
N ASN A 317 -5.11 -38.48 23.52
CA ASN A 317 -5.47 -39.87 23.22
C ASN A 317 -4.43 -40.85 23.76
N ARG A 318 -3.13 -40.54 23.62
CA ARG A 318 -2.08 -41.40 24.17
C ARG A 318 -2.12 -41.43 25.70
N THR A 319 -2.40 -40.30 26.36
CA THR A 319 -2.62 -40.27 27.81
C THR A 319 -3.70 -41.28 28.21
N ASN A 320 -4.87 -41.22 27.56
CA ASN A 320 -5.98 -42.14 27.84
C ASN A 320 -5.60 -43.61 27.64
N ILE A 321 -4.90 -43.93 26.55
CA ILE A 321 -4.47 -45.30 26.24
C ILE A 321 -3.47 -45.82 27.29
N LEU A 322 -2.47 -45.03 27.66
CA LEU A 322 -1.47 -45.44 28.65
C LEU A 322 -2.07 -45.56 30.06
N THR A 323 -2.98 -44.66 30.44
CA THR A 323 -3.73 -44.78 31.69
C THR A 323 -4.57 -46.06 31.72
N ALA A 324 -5.26 -46.39 30.62
CA ALA A 324 -6.03 -47.63 30.52
C ALA A 324 -5.13 -48.88 30.58
N SER A 325 -3.97 -48.86 29.92
CA SER A 325 -2.97 -49.94 29.99
C SER A 325 -2.47 -50.16 31.41
N LEU A 326 -2.12 -49.07 32.12
CA LEU A 326 -1.69 -49.15 33.51
C LEU A 326 -2.77 -49.74 34.41
N GLN A 327 -4.02 -49.28 34.26
CA GLN A 327 -5.15 -49.81 35.03
C GLN A 327 -5.41 -51.29 34.73
N PHE A 328 -5.29 -51.71 33.47
CA PHE A 328 -5.41 -53.12 33.08
C PHE A 328 -4.36 -53.98 33.80
N HIS A 329 -3.09 -53.59 33.73
CA HIS A 329 -2.01 -54.36 34.35
C HIS A 329 -2.13 -54.39 35.88
N GLN A 330 -2.52 -53.29 36.51
CA GLN A 330 -2.80 -53.25 37.96
C GLN A 330 -3.87 -54.26 38.37
N LYS A 331 -5.01 -54.27 37.67
CA LYS A 331 -6.10 -55.23 37.93
C LYS A 331 -5.70 -56.67 37.63
N ALA A 332 -4.95 -56.89 36.55
CA ALA A 332 -4.46 -58.22 36.19
C ALA A 332 -3.49 -58.77 37.26
N ASP A 333 -2.56 -57.95 37.73
CA ASP A 333 -1.63 -58.33 38.81
C ASP A 333 -2.39 -58.62 40.12
N GLU A 334 -3.35 -57.78 40.50
CA GLU A 334 -4.22 -58.00 41.67
C GLU A 334 -4.98 -59.34 41.57
N TYR A 335 -5.56 -59.64 40.40
CA TYR A 335 -6.24 -60.91 40.13
C TYR A 335 -5.28 -62.10 40.24
N LEU A 336 -4.10 -62.03 39.60
CA LEU A 336 -3.13 -63.12 39.54
C LEU A 336 -2.56 -63.46 40.93
N VAL A 337 -2.37 -62.48 41.80
CA VAL A 337 -1.96 -62.72 43.20
C VAL A 337 -2.97 -63.62 43.92
N GLN A 338 -4.27 -63.40 43.70
CA GLN A 338 -5.34 -64.18 44.34
C GLN A 338 -5.46 -65.61 43.81
N VAL A 339 -5.11 -65.86 42.54
CA VAL A 339 -5.21 -67.19 41.90
C VAL A 339 -4.49 -68.27 42.71
N SER A 340 -3.32 -67.96 43.28
CA SER A 340 -2.56 -68.89 44.12
C SER A 340 -3.34 -69.32 45.38
N THR A 341 -4.00 -68.35 46.02
CA THR A 341 -4.81 -68.57 47.24
C THR A 341 -6.08 -69.33 46.90
N TRP A 342 -6.77 -68.97 45.81
CA TRP A 342 -7.95 -69.70 45.35
C TRP A 342 -7.63 -71.15 45.00
N LYS A 343 -6.51 -71.39 44.30
CA LYS A 343 -6.05 -72.74 43.99
C LYS A 343 -5.82 -73.58 45.26
N HIS A 344 -5.22 -72.98 46.28
CA HIS A 344 -5.04 -73.64 47.58
C HIS A 344 -6.40 -73.95 48.24
N LEU A 345 -7.32 -72.98 48.27
CA LEU A 345 -8.66 -73.17 48.87
C LEU A 345 -9.46 -74.28 48.18
N CYS A 346 -9.38 -74.38 46.84
CA CYS A 346 -9.99 -75.49 46.11
C CYS A 346 -9.37 -76.85 46.50
N SER A 347 -8.05 -76.92 46.69
CA SER A 347 -7.39 -78.18 47.06
C SER A 347 -7.76 -78.70 48.45
N LEU A 348 -8.21 -77.82 49.36
CA LEU A 348 -8.74 -78.23 50.68
C LEU A 348 -10.10 -78.92 50.58
N THR A 349 -10.83 -78.71 49.49
CA THR A 349 -12.14 -79.31 49.24
C THR A 349 -12.07 -80.59 48.38
N ASP A 350 -10.88 -80.95 47.87
CA ASP A 350 -10.68 -82.11 46.99
C ASP A 350 -10.67 -83.46 47.74
N ASP A 351 -10.39 -83.49 49.04
CA ASP A 351 -10.37 -84.72 49.83
C ASP A 351 -11.78 -85.11 50.31
N LEU A 352 -12.54 -85.73 49.40
CA LEU A 352 -13.88 -86.26 49.68
C LEU A 352 -13.88 -87.45 50.65
N THR A 353 -12.71 -88.01 51.01
CA THR A 353 -12.62 -89.15 51.91
C THR A 353 -12.68 -88.75 53.39
N ALA A 354 -12.52 -87.47 53.70
CA ALA A 354 -12.56 -86.90 55.05
C ALA A 354 -13.95 -86.37 55.49
N ILE A 355 -15.02 -86.72 54.76
CA ILE A 355 -16.38 -86.24 55.06
C ILE A 355 -16.99 -87.06 56.20
N GLU A 356 -16.93 -86.52 57.41
CA GLU A 356 -17.44 -87.17 58.63
C GLU A 356 -18.96 -87.01 58.86
N SER A 357 -19.63 -86.04 58.23
CA SER A 357 -21.06 -85.77 58.44
C SER A 357 -21.73 -84.98 57.30
N MET A 358 -23.07 -84.98 57.27
CA MET A 358 -23.88 -84.16 56.35
C MET A 358 -23.64 -82.65 56.59
N GLU A 359 -23.50 -82.23 57.85
CA GLU A 359 -23.21 -80.84 58.22
C GLU A 359 -21.81 -80.40 57.73
N HIS A 360 -20.82 -81.31 57.76
CA HIS A 360 -19.50 -81.06 57.20
C HIS A 360 -19.57 -80.83 55.68
N LEU A 361 -20.34 -81.66 54.95
CA LEU A 361 -20.54 -81.51 53.51
C LEU A 361 -21.24 -80.18 53.15
N GLU A 362 -22.29 -79.79 53.88
CA GLU A 362 -22.99 -78.52 53.66
C GLU A 362 -22.07 -77.30 53.84
N ARG A 363 -21.19 -77.35 54.85
CA ARG A 363 -20.20 -76.30 55.10
C ARG A 363 -19.19 -76.18 53.96
N LEU A 364 -18.70 -77.30 53.42
CA LEU A 364 -17.78 -77.33 52.28
C LEU A 364 -18.44 -76.77 51.01
N LEU A 365 -19.69 -77.15 50.74
CA LEU A 365 -20.47 -76.62 49.61
C LEU A 365 -20.66 -75.10 49.72
N GLN A 366 -20.98 -74.60 50.91
CA GLN A 366 -21.13 -73.16 51.14
C GLN A 366 -19.80 -72.41 50.95
N GLN A 367 -18.68 -72.98 51.42
CA GLN A 367 -17.36 -72.40 51.21
C GLN A 367 -16.98 -72.35 49.72
N HIS A 368 -17.24 -73.41 48.97
CA HIS A 368 -16.98 -73.45 47.54
C HIS A 368 -17.89 -72.49 46.75
N PHE A 369 -19.16 -72.36 47.13
CA PHE A 369 -20.07 -71.37 46.55
C PHE A 369 -19.58 -69.93 46.77
N ASN A 370 -19.22 -69.59 48.01
CA ASN A 370 -18.69 -68.28 48.36
C ASN A 370 -17.38 -67.97 47.61
N LEU A 371 -16.52 -68.97 47.42
CA LEU A 371 -15.30 -68.83 46.63
C LEU A 371 -15.61 -68.54 45.15
N SER A 372 -16.58 -69.26 44.58
CA SER A 372 -17.03 -69.04 43.20
C SER A 372 -17.61 -67.63 42.97
N GLU A 373 -18.43 -67.14 43.91
CA GLU A 373 -18.93 -65.76 43.87
C GLU A 373 -17.78 -64.75 44.00
N ASN A 374 -16.81 -65.00 44.88
CA ASN A 374 -15.67 -64.11 45.08
C ASN A 374 -14.81 -63.98 43.82
N ILE A 375 -14.48 -65.10 43.18
CA ILE A 375 -13.72 -65.14 41.92
C ILE A 375 -14.49 -64.38 40.82
N SER A 376 -15.78 -64.66 40.67
CA SER A 376 -16.63 -64.03 39.64
C SER A 376 -16.71 -62.51 39.83
N ARG A 377 -16.83 -62.06 41.08
CA ARG A 377 -16.86 -60.64 41.42
C ARG A 377 -15.55 -59.94 41.09
N ILE A 378 -14.40 -60.54 41.40
CA ILE A 378 -13.08 -59.93 41.14
C ILE A 378 -12.76 -59.94 39.65
N TYR A 379 -13.15 -60.98 38.90
CA TYR A 379 -12.99 -61.03 37.45
C TYR A 379 -13.81 -59.95 36.70
N ALA A 380 -14.97 -59.57 37.25
CA ALA A 380 -15.86 -58.59 36.64
C ALA A 380 -15.45 -57.12 36.90
N GLN A 381 -14.51 -56.89 37.81
CA GLN A 381 -13.96 -55.56 38.12
C GLN A 381 -12.82 -55.22 37.18
#